data_AF-A0A7J7JC53-F1
#
_entry.id   AF-A0A7J7JC53-F1
#
_cell.length_a   1.000
_cell.length_b   1.000
_cell.length_c   1.000
_cell.angle_alpha   90.00
_cell.angle_beta   90.00
_cell.angle_gamma   90.00
#
_symmetry.space_group_name_H-M   'P 1'
#
loop_
_entity.id
_entity.type
_entity.pdbx_description
1 polymer ?
#
loop_
_entity_poly.entity_id
_entity_poly.type
_entity_poly.pdbx_seq_one_letter_code
_entity_poly.pdbx_strand_id
1 'polypeptide(L)'
;MQFNIRSFDIYRKVPKDLTQPTTTGAVISICSIMFITFLVLSEAISFLSTEFTSQMYVADQQAGSDRISVRISVNLPAMDCKFIGIDIQDDMGRHEVGHVEDVVKTPILNPELGTAGCNFKAAFSINKFVFAKICAQATSQAANMLSDSSL
;
A
#
# COMPACT_ATOMS: atom_id res chain seq x y z
N MET A 1 -9.93 68.25 25.70
CA MET A 1 -11.16 68.35 24.89
C MET A 1 -11.91 67.03 25.03
N GLN A 2 -13.08 67.04 25.67
CA GLN A 2 -13.85 65.82 25.95
C GLN A 2 -14.76 65.55 24.76
N PHE A 3 -14.39 64.60 23.92
CA PHE A 3 -15.23 64.19 22.78
C PHE A 3 -16.44 63.42 23.30
N ASN A 4 -17.59 64.08 23.34
CA ASN A 4 -18.87 63.47 23.66
C ASN A 4 -19.33 62.62 22.47
N ILE A 5 -18.92 61.35 22.46
CA ILE A 5 -19.29 60.31 21.48
C ILE A 5 -20.80 59.98 21.45
N ARG A 6 -21.61 60.55 22.35
CA ARG A 6 -23.06 60.33 22.43
C ARG A 6 -23.87 60.99 21.29
N SER A 7 -23.27 61.84 20.47
CA SER A 7 -23.99 62.58 19.41
C SER A 7 -23.64 62.14 17.98
N PHE A 8 -22.87 61.06 17.80
CA PHE A 8 -22.54 60.53 16.46
C PHE A 8 -23.62 59.55 15.96
N ASP A 9 -24.90 59.90 16.09
CA ASP A 9 -26.03 59.19 15.48
C ASP A 9 -26.28 59.76 14.08
N ILE A 10 -25.29 59.59 13.19
CA ILE A 10 -25.42 59.85 11.74
C ILE A 10 -25.93 58.56 11.10
N TYR A 11 -27.10 58.11 11.54
CA TYR A 11 -27.89 57.16 10.80
C TYR A 11 -29.35 57.55 10.98
N ARG A 12 -29.99 58.02 9.90
CA ARG A 12 -31.44 58.16 9.89
C ARG A 12 -32.00 56.79 10.24
N LYS A 13 -32.61 56.64 11.43
CA LYS A 13 -33.34 55.41 11.79
C LYS A 13 -34.29 55.11 10.64
N VAL A 14 -33.95 54.10 9.86
CA VAL A 14 -34.82 53.56 8.82
C VAL A 14 -36.17 53.29 9.48
N PRO A 15 -37.29 53.80 8.94
CA PRO A 15 -38.59 53.60 9.54
C PRO A 15 -38.79 52.08 9.71
N LYS A 16 -39.21 51.67 10.92
CA LYS A 16 -39.30 50.26 11.32
C LYS A 16 -40.25 49.43 10.44
N ASP A 17 -41.03 50.09 9.59
CA ASP A 17 -41.91 49.51 8.58
C ASP A 17 -41.19 49.04 7.30
N LEU A 18 -39.96 49.51 7.00
CA LEU A 18 -39.17 49.04 5.86
C LEU A 18 -38.10 48.01 6.25
N THR A 19 -37.77 47.93 7.54
CA THR A 19 -36.94 46.87 8.13
C THR A 19 -37.84 45.92 8.91
N GLN A 20 -38.97 45.54 8.31
CA GLN A 20 -39.81 44.50 8.87
C GLN A 20 -38.98 43.21 8.85
N PRO A 21 -38.73 42.54 10.00
CA PRO A 21 -37.99 41.30 10.03
C PRO A 21 -38.73 40.28 9.15
N THR A 22 -38.15 39.99 7.99
CA THR A 22 -38.74 39.05 7.04
C THR A 22 -38.41 37.64 7.50
N THR A 23 -39.45 36.92 7.92
CA THR A 23 -39.35 35.50 8.30
C THR A 23 -38.74 34.67 7.17
N THR A 24 -39.08 35.01 5.92
CA THR A 24 -38.51 34.38 4.71
C THR A 24 -37.00 34.58 4.62
N GLY A 25 -36.49 35.79 4.92
CA GLY A 25 -35.04 36.06 4.92
C GLY A 25 -34.30 35.30 6.01
N ALA A 26 -34.91 35.15 7.20
CA ALA A 26 -34.35 34.34 8.28
C ALA A 26 -34.26 32.85 7.90
N VAL A 27 -35.30 32.30 7.26
CA VAL A 27 -35.31 30.91 6.77
C VAL A 27 -34.20 30.70 5.72
N ILE A 28 -34.09 31.60 4.74
CA ILE A 28 -33.05 31.52 3.70
C ILE A 28 -31.64 31.60 4.32
N SER A 29 -31.45 32.48 5.32
CA SER A 29 -30.18 32.64 6.04
C SER A 29 -29.80 31.37 6.83
N ILE A 30 -30.76 30.74 7.52
CA ILE A 30 -30.51 29.49 8.25
C ILE A 30 -30.17 28.37 7.27
N CYS A 31 -30.91 28.24 6.17
CA CYS A 31 -30.64 27.23 5.14
C CYS A 31 -29.25 27.40 4.52
N SER A 32 -28.84 28.63 4.22
CA SER A 32 -27.52 28.88 3.62
C SER A 32 -26.38 28.54 4.58
N ILE A 33 -26.49 28.91 5.86
CA ILE A 33 -25.49 28.57 6.89
C ILE A 33 -25.36 27.05 7.05
N MET A 34 -26.49 26.33 7.08
CA MET A 34 -26.51 24.87 7.21
C MET A 34 -25.81 24.21 6.01
N PHE A 35 -26.11 24.68 4.80
CA PHE A 35 -25.50 24.16 3.58
C PHE A 35 -23.99 24.44 3.50
N ILE A 36 -23.56 25.65 3.85
CA ILE A 36 -22.13 26.01 3.90
C ILE A 36 -21.39 25.14 4.92
N THR A 37 -21.97 24.93 6.11
CA THR A 37 -21.36 24.11 7.17
C THR A 37 -21.20 22.66 6.72
N PHE A 38 -22.20 22.11 6.03
CA PHE A 38 -22.14 20.76 5.47
C PHE A 38 -21.02 20.61 4.44
N LEU A 39 -20.89 21.57 3.50
CA LEU A 39 -19.82 21.56 2.50
C LEU A 39 -18.43 21.61 3.15
N VAL A 40 -18.25 22.49 4.15
CA VAL A 40 -16.98 22.62 4.89
C VAL A 40 -16.63 21.32 5.61
N LEU A 41 -17.59 20.66 6.27
CA LEU A 41 -17.35 19.40 6.96
C LEU A 41 -17.01 18.27 5.98
N SER A 42 -17.70 18.20 4.84
CA SER A 42 -17.42 17.19 3.80
C SER A 42 -16.01 17.34 3.25
N GLU A 43 -15.61 18.56 2.89
CA GLU A 43 -14.24 18.84 2.45
C GLU A 43 -13.24 18.55 3.56
N ALA A 44 -13.50 18.98 4.79
CA ALA A 44 -12.60 18.72 5.93
C ALA A 44 -12.38 17.22 6.15
N ILE A 45 -13.43 16.40 6.10
CA ILE A 45 -13.31 14.94 6.22
C ILE A 45 -12.54 14.36 5.03
N SER A 46 -12.76 14.86 3.82
CA SER A 46 -12.04 14.46 2.61
C SER A 46 -10.55 14.79 2.70
N PHE A 47 -10.20 16.00 3.16
CA PHE A 47 -8.82 16.41 3.44
C PHE A 47 -8.16 15.52 4.50
N LEU A 48 -8.87 15.21 5.59
CA LEU A 48 -8.36 14.33 6.65
C LEU A 48 -8.28 12.86 6.21
N SER A 49 -9.13 12.44 5.27
CA SER A 49 -9.16 11.08 4.71
C SER A 49 -8.33 10.95 3.44
N THR A 50 -7.36 11.83 3.23
CA THR A 50 -6.42 11.70 2.11
C THR A 50 -5.72 10.35 2.23
N GLU A 51 -6.07 9.45 1.32
CA GLU A 51 -5.42 8.17 1.11
C GLU A 51 -3.91 8.41 0.99
N PHE A 52 -3.11 7.71 1.80
CA PHE A 52 -1.65 7.79 1.76
C PHE A 52 -1.12 7.30 0.40
N THR A 53 -1.14 8.16 -0.61
CA THR A 53 -0.36 7.94 -1.83
C THR A 53 1.09 8.17 -1.47
N SER A 54 1.85 7.08 -1.35
CA SER A 54 3.30 7.11 -1.21
C SER A 54 3.88 7.72 -2.48
N GLN A 55 4.13 9.03 -2.48
CA GLN A 55 4.92 9.69 -3.51
C GLN A 55 6.31 9.04 -3.50
N MET A 56 6.68 8.40 -4.60
CA MET A 56 8.00 7.79 -4.76
C MET A 56 9.06 8.89 -4.73
N TYR A 57 9.73 9.05 -3.60
CA TYR A 57 10.93 9.87 -3.51
C TYR A 57 12.08 9.11 -4.19
N VAL A 58 12.63 9.69 -5.26
CA VAL A 58 13.87 9.20 -5.87
C VAL A 58 14.99 9.58 -4.92
N ALA A 59 15.36 8.66 -4.03
CA ALA A 59 16.57 8.81 -3.24
C ALA A 59 17.74 8.94 -4.23
N ASP A 60 18.44 10.08 -4.17
CA ASP A 60 19.73 10.26 -4.83
C ASP A 60 20.58 9.04 -4.49
N GLN A 61 21.04 8.32 -5.52
CA GLN A 61 21.76 7.06 -5.36
C GLN A 61 23.12 7.39 -4.77
N GLN A 62 23.16 7.55 -3.45
CA GLN A 62 24.41 7.70 -2.72
C GLN A 62 25.22 6.42 -2.96
N ALA A 63 26.37 6.63 -3.59
CA ALA A 63 27.29 5.63 -4.13
C ALA A 63 27.61 4.50 -3.15
N GLY A 64 26.83 3.42 -3.17
CA GLY A 64 27.09 2.26 -2.32
C GLY A 64 26.00 1.17 -2.26
N SER A 65 24.78 1.39 -2.75
CA SER A 65 23.70 0.37 -2.71
C SER A 65 23.40 -0.25 -4.08
N ASP A 66 24.44 -0.62 -4.83
CA ASP A 66 24.25 -1.34 -6.11
C ASP A 66 23.67 -2.75 -5.90
N ARG A 67 23.74 -3.28 -4.66
CA ARG A 67 23.20 -4.58 -4.29
C ARG A 67 22.02 -4.45 -3.33
N ILE A 68 20.92 -5.12 -3.67
CA ILE A 68 19.69 -5.25 -2.89
C ILE A 68 19.72 -6.59 -2.17
N SER A 69 19.65 -6.55 -0.84
CA SER A 69 19.47 -7.75 -0.03
C SER A 69 18.01 -8.18 -0.01
N VAL A 70 17.72 -9.36 -0.53
CA VAL A 70 16.40 -9.98 -0.62
C VAL A 70 16.33 -11.15 0.36
N ARG A 71 15.25 -11.23 1.14
CA ARG A 71 14.98 -12.34 2.07
C ARG A 71 13.61 -12.92 1.73
N ILE A 72 13.59 -14.19 1.32
CA ILE A 72 12.39 -14.90 0.87
C ILE A 72 12.07 -16.01 1.86
N SER A 73 10.82 -16.09 2.32
CA SER A 73 10.30 -17.18 3.14
C SER A 73 8.93 -17.61 2.60
N VAL A 74 8.87 -18.76 1.92
CA VAL A 74 7.64 -19.26 1.28
C VAL A 74 7.28 -20.63 1.84
N ASN A 75 6.01 -20.83 2.14
CA ASN A 75 5.44 -22.12 2.52
C ASN A 75 4.77 -22.76 1.30
N LEU A 76 5.26 -23.92 0.88
CA LEU A 76 4.65 -24.72 -0.17
C LEU A 76 4.03 -25.98 0.45
N PRO A 77 2.72 -25.98 0.78
CA PRO A 77 2.09 -27.07 1.53
C PRO A 77 1.89 -28.37 0.74
N ALA A 78 2.01 -28.32 -0.60
CA ALA A 78 1.74 -29.44 -1.50
C ALA A 78 2.97 -29.84 -2.35
N MET A 79 4.18 -29.40 -1.98
CA MET A 79 5.42 -29.68 -2.72
C MET A 79 6.54 -30.10 -1.78
N ASP A 80 7.22 -31.20 -2.12
CA ASP A 80 8.38 -31.69 -1.39
C ASP A 80 9.60 -30.76 -1.53
N CYS A 81 10.38 -30.64 -0.44
CA CYS A 81 11.61 -29.84 -0.41
C CYS A 81 12.67 -30.27 -1.44
N LYS A 82 12.60 -31.52 -1.93
CA LYS A 82 13.53 -32.09 -2.91
C LYS A 82 13.39 -31.43 -4.30
N PHE A 83 12.20 -30.95 -4.65
CA PHE A 83 11.91 -30.43 -6.00
C PHE A 83 11.95 -28.90 -6.09
N ILE A 84 12.30 -28.21 -5.02
CA ILE A 84 12.30 -26.74 -4.97
C ILE A 84 13.71 -26.22 -5.17
N GLY A 85 13.90 -25.29 -6.11
CA GLY A 85 15.14 -24.59 -6.36
C GLY A 85 14.92 -23.08 -6.50
N ILE A 86 15.99 -22.31 -6.34
CA ILE A 86 16.00 -20.89 -6.64
C ILE A 86 16.94 -20.66 -7.82
N ASP A 87 16.45 -19.97 -8.83
CA ASP A 87 17.22 -19.56 -9.99
C ASP A 87 17.26 -18.03 -10.04
N ILE A 88 18.47 -17.48 -10.06
CA ILE A 88 18.69 -16.05 -10.14
C ILE A 88 19.19 -15.76 -11.54
N GLN A 89 18.45 -14.91 -12.27
CA GLN A 89 18.74 -14.59 -13.66
C GLN A 89 18.79 -13.07 -13.87
N ASP A 90 19.94 -12.61 -14.33
CA ASP A 90 20.17 -11.23 -14.75
C ASP A 90 19.73 -11.03 -16.21
N ASP A 91 19.44 -9.79 -16.59
CA ASP A 91 19.10 -9.42 -17.98
C ASP A 91 20.22 -9.78 -18.99
N MET A 92 21.45 -9.96 -18.52
CA MET A 92 22.60 -10.40 -19.33
C MET A 92 22.78 -11.93 -19.39
N GLY A 93 21.82 -12.72 -18.87
CA GLY A 93 21.85 -14.18 -18.92
C GLY A 93 22.97 -14.82 -18.09
N ARG A 94 23.61 -14.05 -17.20
CA ARG A 94 24.59 -14.58 -16.26
C ARG A 94 23.85 -15.27 -15.12
N HIS A 95 24.03 -16.58 -15.03
CA HIS A 95 23.62 -17.33 -13.85
C HIS A 95 24.72 -17.17 -12.79
N GLU A 96 24.50 -16.33 -11.78
CA GLU A 96 25.38 -16.28 -10.62
C GLU A 96 25.14 -17.53 -9.76
N VAL A 97 25.86 -18.62 -10.07
CA VAL A 97 25.78 -19.92 -9.35
C VAL A 97 26.28 -19.85 -7.89
N GLY A 98 26.63 -18.65 -7.39
CA GLY A 98 27.42 -18.45 -6.18
C GLY A 98 26.70 -17.80 -5.00
N HIS A 99 25.36 -17.65 -5.02
CA HIS A 99 24.62 -17.03 -3.90
C HIS A 99 23.69 -18.00 -3.14
N VAL A 100 23.87 -19.31 -3.34
CA VAL A 100 23.03 -20.37 -2.74
C VAL A 100 23.60 -20.84 -1.39
N GLU A 101 24.23 -19.95 -0.61
CA GLU A 101 24.83 -20.33 0.67
C GLU A 101 23.83 -20.26 1.84
N ASP A 102 22.77 -19.46 1.71
CA ASP A 102 21.74 -19.24 2.76
C ASP A 102 20.35 -19.80 2.39
N VAL A 103 20.30 -20.95 1.71
CA VAL A 103 19.04 -21.64 1.42
C VAL A 103 18.75 -22.71 2.48
N VAL A 104 17.73 -22.49 3.30
CA VAL A 104 17.25 -23.42 4.30
C VAL A 104 15.89 -23.98 3.88
N LYS A 105 15.80 -25.31 3.81
CA LYS A 105 14.57 -26.04 3.49
C LYS A 105 14.13 -26.85 4.69
N THR A 106 12.99 -26.53 5.28
CA THR A 106 12.42 -27.29 6.40
C THR A 106 11.17 -28.01 5.93
N PRO A 107 11.09 -29.35 6.03
CA PRO A 107 9.88 -30.08 5.69
C PRO A 107 8.76 -29.73 6.66
N ILE A 108 7.55 -29.54 6.13
CA ILE A 108 6.33 -29.29 6.90
C ILE A 108 5.42 -30.51 6.71
N LEU A 109 5.05 -31.16 7.81
CA LEU A 109 4.02 -32.20 7.80
C LEU A 109 2.68 -31.53 8.06
N ASN A 110 1.82 -31.47 7.04
CA ASN A 110 0.46 -30.95 7.21
C ASN A 110 -0.47 -32.12 7.56
N PRO A 111 -0.95 -32.23 8.80
CA PRO A 111 -1.82 -33.33 9.22
C PRO A 111 -3.18 -33.32 8.50
N GLU A 112 -3.61 -32.19 7.96
CA GLU A 112 -4.88 -32.06 7.24
C GLU A 112 -4.85 -32.52 5.78
N LEU A 113 -3.67 -32.56 5.13
CA LEU A 113 -3.57 -32.87 3.69
C LEU A 113 -2.87 -34.20 3.39
N GLY A 114 -2.20 -34.82 4.39
CA GLY A 114 -1.43 -36.05 4.18
C GLY A 114 -0.21 -35.90 3.25
N THR A 115 0.00 -34.70 2.69
CA THR A 115 1.07 -34.37 1.75
C THR A 115 2.23 -33.72 2.50
N ALA A 116 3.46 -34.10 2.13
CA ALA A 116 4.67 -33.44 2.60
C ALA A 116 4.82 -32.06 1.95
N GLY A 117 4.86 -31.01 2.77
CA GLY A 117 5.10 -29.63 2.36
C GLY A 117 6.52 -29.17 2.68
N CYS A 118 6.87 -27.97 2.22
CA CYS A 118 8.19 -27.39 2.46
C CYS A 118 8.10 -25.90 2.85
N ASN A 119 8.80 -25.52 3.92
CA ASN A 119 9.18 -24.14 4.20
C ASN A 119 10.51 -23.86 3.52
N PHE A 120 10.50 -22.97 2.54
CA PHE A 120 11.68 -22.52 1.81
C PHE A 120 12.09 -21.14 2.32
N LYS A 121 13.30 -21.03 2.88
CA LYS A 121 13.91 -19.77 3.32
C LYS A 121 15.19 -19.54 2.52
N ALA A 122 15.33 -18.35 1.94
CA ALA A 122 16.53 -17.94 1.22
C ALA A 122 16.87 -16.48 1.55
N ALA A 123 18.15 -16.17 1.74
CA ALA A 123 18.65 -14.80 1.82
C ALA A 123 19.72 -14.61 0.75
N PHE A 124 19.59 -13.56 -0.07
CA PHE A 124 20.57 -13.26 -1.10
C PHE A 124 20.71 -11.77 -1.40
N SER A 125 21.84 -11.34 -1.97
CA SER A 125 22.14 -9.95 -2.32
C SER A 125 22.45 -9.82 -3.82
N ILE A 126 21.47 -9.32 -4.57
CA ILE A 126 21.51 -9.20 -6.04
C ILE A 126 21.65 -7.75 -6.49
N ASN A 127 22.20 -7.54 -7.69
CA ASN A 127 22.27 -6.20 -8.25
C ASN A 127 20.86 -5.69 -8.59
N LYS A 128 20.70 -4.37 -8.72
CA LYS A 128 19.39 -3.72 -8.96
C LYS A 128 18.67 -4.16 -10.25
N PHE A 129 19.37 -4.78 -11.20
CA PHE A 129 18.86 -5.22 -12.52
C PHE A 129 18.74 -6.75 -12.64
N VAL A 130 18.42 -7.42 -11.53
CA VAL A 130 18.37 -8.88 -11.45
C VAL A 130 16.99 -9.34 -11.01
N PHE A 131 16.45 -10.35 -11.69
CA PHE A 131 15.20 -11.00 -11.30
C PHE A 131 15.49 -12.39 -10.70
N ALA A 132 14.92 -12.67 -9.54
CA ALA A 132 14.96 -14.00 -8.93
C ALA A 132 13.67 -14.76 -9.25
N LYS A 133 13.79 -15.98 -9.77
CA LYS A 133 12.67 -16.89 -10.03
C LYS A 133 12.75 -18.08 -9.08
N ILE A 134 11.62 -18.43 -8.49
CA ILE A 134 11.48 -19.67 -7.73
C ILE A 134 11.09 -20.74 -8.75
N CYS A 135 11.98 -21.70 -8.98
CA CYS A 135 11.77 -22.78 -9.93
C CYS A 135 11.48 -24.08 -9.18
N ALA A 136 10.33 -24.68 -9.45
CA ALA A 136 10.13 -26.09 -9.13
C ALA A 136 10.88 -26.90 -10.19
N GLN A 137 12.02 -27.47 -9.82
CA GLN A 137 12.77 -28.33 -10.73
C GLN A 137 12.07 -29.68 -10.77
N ALA A 138 11.19 -29.83 -11.75
CA ALA A 138 10.79 -31.13 -12.25
C ALA A 138 12.05 -31.79 -12.84
N THR A 139 12.85 -32.43 -12.00
CA THR A 139 13.78 -33.45 -12.51
C THR A 139 12.95 -34.42 -13.34
N SER A 140 13.44 -34.81 -14.51
CA SER A 140 12.71 -35.68 -15.45
C SER A 140 12.32 -37.06 -14.88
N GLN A 141 12.70 -37.35 -13.63
CA GLN A 141 12.24 -38.51 -12.88
C GLN A 141 10.81 -38.36 -12.32
N ALA A 142 10.27 -37.14 -12.17
CA ALA A 142 8.92 -36.92 -11.63
C ALA A 142 7.80 -36.99 -12.68
N ALA A 143 8.12 -36.87 -13.97
CA ALA A 143 7.13 -37.02 -15.05
C ALA A 143 6.58 -38.45 -15.15
N ASN A 144 7.35 -39.46 -14.71
CA ASN A 144 6.92 -40.86 -14.72
C ASN A 144 6.04 -41.26 -13.52
N MET A 145 5.86 -40.42 -12.49
CA MET A 145 4.93 -40.73 -11.38
C MET A 145 3.51 -40.17 -11.59
N LEU A 146 3.34 -39.15 -12.45
CA LEU A 146 2.01 -38.59 -12.76
C LEU A 146 1.29 -39.31 -13.91
N SER A 147 1.98 -40.17 -14.70
CA SER A 147 1.30 -41.00 -15.71
C SER A 147 0.77 -42.34 -15.19
N ASP A 148 1.16 -42.77 -13.98
CA ASP A 148 0.72 -44.05 -13.38
C ASP A 148 -0.47 -43.91 -12.43
N SER A 149 -0.94 -42.68 -12.17
CA SER A 149 -2.14 -42.41 -11.36
C SER A 149 -3.38 -42.04 -12.19
N SER A 150 -3.29 -42.19 -13.52
CA SER A 150 -4.42 -42.03 -14.46
C SER A 150 -4.68 -43.28 -15.32
N LEU A 151 -4.26 -44.46 -14.83
CA LEU A 151 -4.79 -45.75 -15.28
C LEU A 151 -5.12 -46.66 -14.08
#